data_AF-A0A7X7BLB1-F1
#
_entry.id   AF-A0A7X7BLB1-F1
#
_cell.length_a   1.000
_cell.length_b   1.000
_cell.length_c   1.000
_cell.angle_alpha   90.00
_cell.angle_beta   90.00
_cell.angle_gamma   90.00
#
_symmetry.space_group_name_H-M   'P 1'
#
loop_
_entity.id
_entity.type
_entity.pdbx_description
1 polymer ?
#
loop_
_entity_poly.entity_id
_entity_poly.type
_entity_poly.pdbx_seq_one_letter_code
_entity_poly.pdbx_strand_id
1 'polypeptide(L)' 'MAETLDAERSNIKPETKLCTLDEWDSMGVISTIAMLDRKFKKVLSAEQIEKLDTVQDILDRMEE' A
#
# COMPACT_ATOMS: atom_id res chain seq x y z
N MET A 1 -10.89 -1.96 -22.83
CA MET A 1 -10.45 -0.70 -22.20
C MET A 1 -9.93 -1.04 -20.81
N ALA A 2 -8.82 -1.77 -20.75
CA ALA A 2 -8.22 -2.27 -19.51
C ALA A 2 -6.77 -1.76 -19.42
N GLU A 3 -6.57 -0.51 -19.85
CA GLU A 3 -5.23 0.09 -20.05
C GLU A 3 -4.96 1.21 -19.03
N THR A 4 -5.97 1.65 -18.27
CA THR A 4 -5.81 2.74 -17.30
C THR A 4 -5.07 2.32 -16.02
N LEU A 5 -5.20 1.05 -15.60
CA LEU A 5 -4.54 0.56 -14.37
C LEU A 5 -3.08 0.15 -14.54
N ASP A 6 -2.57 0.01 -15.77
CA ASP A 6 -1.22 -0.51 -16.01
C ASP A 6 -0.15 0.60 -15.94
N ALA A 7 -0.50 1.81 -16.40
CA ALA A 7 0.38 2.97 -16.38
C ALA A 7 0.73 3.46 -14.96
N GLU A 8 -0.18 3.28 -13.99
CA GLU A 8 0.03 3.76 -12.61
C GLU A 8 0.94 2.81 -11.80
N ARG A 9 0.86 1.49 -12.03
CA ARG A 9 1.73 0.52 -11.34
C ARG A 9 3.19 0.65 -11.70
N SER A 10 3.50 1.09 -12.93
CA SER A 10 4.90 1.19 -13.37
C SER A 10 5.63 2.39 -12.78
N ASN A 11 4.92 3.37 -12.19
CA ASN A 11 5.52 4.60 -11.67
C ASN A 11 5.69 4.61 -10.15
N ILE A 12 5.08 3.66 -9.45
CA ILE A 12 5.25 3.51 -8.00
C ILE A 12 6.49 2.66 -7.74
N LYS A 13 7.59 3.34 -7.38
CA LYS A 13 8.82 2.67 -6.96
C LYS A 13 8.72 2.22 -5.51
N PRO A 14 9.43 1.16 -5.11
CA PRO A 14 9.50 0.73 -3.70
C PRO A 14 10.03 1.85 -2.78
N GLU A 15 10.95 2.68 -3.27
CA GLU A 15 11.49 3.84 -2.54
C GLU A 15 10.51 5.02 -2.40
N THR A 16 9.37 4.99 -3.11
CA THR A 16 8.39 6.08 -3.07
C THR A 16 7.75 6.16 -1.69
N LYS A 17 7.78 7.37 -1.12
CA LYS A 17 7.13 7.66 0.16
C LYS A 17 5.62 7.64 0.02
N LEU A 18 4.95 6.91 0.89
CA LEU A 18 3.50 6.79 0.87
C LEU A 18 2.81 8.13 1.10
N CYS A 19 3.33 8.94 2.03
CA CYS A 19 2.84 10.30 2.27
C CYS A 19 2.92 11.26 1.05
N THR A 20 3.68 10.90 0.00
CA THR A 20 3.76 11.68 -1.24
C THR A 20 2.75 11.24 -2.30
N LEU A 21 2.10 10.09 -2.10
CA LEU A 21 1.03 9.60 -2.94
C LEU A 21 -0.28 10.23 -2.48
N ASP A 22 -0.94 10.95 -3.39
CA ASP A 22 -2.29 11.53 -3.13
C ASP A 22 -3.31 10.44 -2.76
N GLU A 23 -3.14 9.24 -3.32
CA GLU A 23 -3.97 8.06 -3.05
C GLU A 23 -3.75 7.47 -1.64
N TRP A 24 -2.64 7.80 -0.97
CA TRP A 24 -2.33 7.36 0.39
C TRP A 24 -2.89 8.32 1.46
N ASP A 25 -4.19 8.54 1.39
CA ASP A 25 -4.95 9.17 2.47
C ASP A 25 -5.65 8.09 3.33
N SER A 26 -6.52 8.49 4.26
CA SER A 26 -7.33 7.61 5.13
C SER A 26 -8.01 6.48 4.35
N MET A 27 -8.49 6.76 3.14
CA MET A 27 -9.10 5.74 2.27
C MET A 27 -8.08 4.74 1.71
N GLY A 28 -6.91 5.20 1.26
CA GLY A 28 -5.84 4.33 0.76
C GLY A 28 -5.30 3.41 1.84
N VAL A 29 -5.14 3.94 3.05
CA VAL A 29 -4.74 3.19 4.25
C VAL A 29 -5.77 2.11 4.58
N ILE A 30 -7.05 2.47 4.70
CA ILE A 30 -8.13 1.51 5.03
C ILE A 30 -8.24 0.42 3.95
N SER A 31 -8.17 0.80 2.68
CA SER A 31 -8.23 -0.13 1.55
C SER A 31 -7.06 -1.12 1.58
N THR A 32 -5.85 -0.63 1.88
CA THR A 32 -4.64 -1.47 1.99
C THR A 32 -4.73 -2.46 3.15
N ILE A 33 -5.20 -2.01 4.32
CA ILE A 33 -5.43 -2.89 5.48
C ILE A 33 -6.45 -3.97 5.15
N ALA A 34 -7.59 -3.59 4.55
CA ALA A 34 -8.63 -4.54 4.17
C ALA A 34 -8.15 -5.52 3.09
N MET A 35 -7.30 -5.08 2.16
CA MET A 35 -6.68 -5.95 1.16
C MET A 35 -5.72 -6.95 1.81
N LEU A 36 -4.86 -6.50 2.72
CA LEU A 36 -3.90 -7.35 3.44
C LEU A 36 -4.62 -8.38 4.33
N ASP A 37 -5.66 -7.97 5.05
CA ASP A 37 -6.49 -8.86 5.85
C ASP A 37 -7.15 -9.95 5.00
N ARG A 38 -7.75 -9.56 3.87
CA ARG A 38 -8.49 -10.51 3.01
C ARG A 38 -7.57 -11.44 2.23
N LYS A 39 -6.48 -10.93 1.66
CA LYS A 39 -5.59 -11.71 0.78
C LYS A 39 -4.52 -12.46 1.54
N PHE A 40 -3.94 -11.84 2.57
CA PHE A 40 -2.79 -12.37 3.28
C PHE A 40 -3.12 -12.76 4.73
N LYS A 41 -4.39 -12.59 5.18
CA LYS A 41 -4.80 -12.83 6.58
C LYS A 41 -3.96 -12.01 7.59
N LYS A 42 -3.43 -10.87 7.16
CA LYS A 42 -2.59 -9.98 7.97
C LYS A 42 -3.35 -8.72 8.36
N VAL A 43 -3.50 -8.50 9.66
CA VAL A 43 -4.10 -7.29 10.22
C VAL A 43 -2.99 -6.32 10.63
N LEU A 44 -2.93 -5.17 9.98
CA LEU A 44 -2.03 -4.09 10.38
C LEU A 44 -2.61 -3.35 11.60
N SER A 45 -1.80 -3.19 12.65
CA SER A 45 -2.14 -2.34 13.79
C SER A 45 -1.85 -0.86 13.49
N ALA A 46 -2.44 0.07 14.26
CA ALA A 46 -2.19 1.51 14.10
C ALA A 46 -0.68 1.84 14.12
N GLU A 47 0.07 1.32 15.09
CA GLU A 47 1.52 1.51 15.18
C GLU A 47 2.28 0.97 13.94
N GLN A 48 1.76 -0.10 13.34
CA GLN A 48 2.36 -0.70 12.16
C GLN A 48 2.09 0.12 10.90
N ILE A 49 0.92 0.75 10.81
CA ILE A 49 0.56 1.68 9.74
C ILE A 49 1.37 2.97 9.85
N GLU A 50 1.55 3.51 11.06
CA GLU A 50 2.39 4.67 11.31
C GLU A 50 3.87 4.43 10.98
N LYS A 51 4.32 3.17 11.02
CA LYS A 51 5.66 2.76 10.60
C LYS A 51 5.82 2.61 9.08
N LEU A 52 4.73 2.56 8.31
CA LEU A 52 4.79 2.48 6.85
C LEU A 52 5.22 3.85 6.28
N ASP A 53 6.49 3.99 5.90
CA ASP A 53 6.99 5.23 5.27
C ASP A 53 6.98 5.12 3.73
N THR A 54 7.26 3.93 3.19
CA THR A 54 7.45 3.70 1.75
C THR A 54 6.64 2.54 1.22
N VAL A 55 6.47 2.48 -0.09
CA VAL A 55 5.77 1.39 -0.78
C VAL A 55 6.45 0.04 -0.50
N GLN A 56 7.77 0.01 -0.38
CA GLN A 56 8.52 -1.18 -0.01
C GLN A 56 8.05 -1.77 1.32
N ASP A 57 7.72 -0.92 2.29
CA ASP A 57 7.27 -1.34 3.62
C ASP A 57 5.95 -2.13 3.52
N ILE A 58 5.05 -1.73 2.61
CA ILE A 58 3.79 -2.46 2.34
C ILE A 58 4.07 -3.77 1.61
N LEU A 59 4.95 -3.74 0.61
CA LEU A 59 5.30 -4.93 -0.19
C LEU A 59 5.94 -6.02 0.69
N ASP A 60 6.81 -5.62 1.63
CA ASP A 60 7.40 -6.53 2.61
C ASP A 60 6.33 -7.27 3.43
N ARG A 61 5.24 -6.57 3.81
CA ARG A 61 4.10 -7.21 4.48
C ARG A 61 3.34 -8.19 3.60
N MET A 62 3.39 -8.06 2.28
CA MET A 62 2.75 -9.00 1.36
C MET A 62 3.58 -10.28 1.20
N GLU A 63 4.91 -10.18 1.29
CA GLU A 63 5.83 -11.30 1.04
C GLU A 63 6.20 -12.10 2.29
N GLU A 64 5.98 -11.56 3.50
CA GLU A 64 6.16 -12.29 4.78
C GLU A 64 5.19 -13.48 4.99
#